data_AF-A0A8H6X9J9-F1
#
_entry.id   AF-A0A8H6X9J9-F1
#
_cell.length_a   1.000
_cell.length_b   1.000
_cell.length_c   1.000
_cell.angle_alpha   90.00
_cell.angle_beta   90.00
_cell.angle_gamma   90.00
#
_symmetry.space_group_name_H-M   'P 1'
#
loop_
_entity.id
_entity.type
_entity.pdbx_description
1 polymer ?
#
loop_
_entity_poly.entity_id
_entity_poly.type
_entity_poly.pdbx_seq_one_letter_code
_entity_poly.pdbx_strand_id
1 'polypeptide(L)'
;MSTSQHSDSGGSGNEKVVQGQSSPINEDLDLDPERLQELIVQTPQEHPDLPKYLMMLGTAISERYLDSGDLNDLQVAVQKKQEAIELTPKEHPDRAQWLWSLAISFQDRYKRAHP
;
A
#
# COMPACT_ATOMS: atom_id res chain seq x y z
N MET A 1 36.36 34.77 39.10
CA MET A 1 36.00 34.33 40.46
C MET A 1 34.59 33.77 40.34
N SER A 2 34.43 32.50 39.95
CA SER A 2 34.35 31.31 40.83
C SER A 2 33.13 31.37 41.76
N THR A 3 32.23 30.39 41.88
CA THR A 3 32.06 29.02 41.35
C THR A 3 30.73 28.50 41.96
N SER A 4 29.97 27.67 41.24
CA SER A 4 29.28 26.44 41.69
C SER A 4 28.13 26.09 40.71
N GLN A 5 28.20 25.03 39.91
CA GLN A 5 28.02 23.58 40.24
C GLN A 5 26.54 23.24 40.49
N HIS A 6 25.93 22.13 40.07
CA HIS A 6 26.25 20.94 39.26
C HIS A 6 24.97 20.07 39.26
N SER A 7 24.57 19.46 38.14
CA SER A 7 23.70 18.25 38.01
C SER A 7 23.22 18.22 36.55
N ASP A 8 23.77 17.45 35.61
CA ASP A 8 23.94 15.99 35.50
C ASP A 8 22.65 15.16 35.46
N SER A 9 22.72 14.10 34.65
CA SER A 9 21.77 13.06 34.28
C SER A 9 20.74 13.44 33.21
N GLY A 10 20.60 12.73 32.10
CA GLY A 10 21.11 11.41 31.78
C GLY A 10 19.95 10.60 31.19
N GLY A 11 20.08 10.24 29.91
CA GLY A 11 19.21 9.28 29.24
C GLY A 11 17.77 9.76 29.06
N SER A 12 16.91 9.09 28.32
CA SER A 12 17.01 7.88 27.51
C SER A 12 15.61 7.73 26.95
N GLY A 13 15.46 7.46 25.65
CA GLY A 13 14.20 6.99 25.05
C GLY A 13 13.08 8.04 25.04
N ASN A 14 12.54 8.41 23.90
CA ASN A 14 11.67 7.50 23.19
C ASN A 14 11.67 7.84 21.70
N GLU A 15 12.80 7.57 21.05
CA GLU A 15 12.69 6.86 19.78
C GLU A 15 11.97 5.55 20.14
N LYS A 16 10.66 5.48 19.93
CA LYS A 16 10.06 4.18 19.65
C LYS A 16 10.70 3.76 18.34
N VAL A 17 11.88 3.14 18.47
CA VAL A 17 12.35 2.09 17.60
C VAL A 17 11.21 1.09 17.59
N VAL A 18 10.25 1.33 16.70
CA VAL A 18 9.41 0.25 16.17
C VAL A 18 10.44 -0.60 15.47
N GLN A 19 10.94 -1.57 16.24
CA GLN A 19 11.90 -2.55 15.79
C GLN A 19 11.43 -3.06 14.45
N GLY A 20 12.34 -2.98 13.49
CA GLY A 20 12.17 -3.58 12.19
C GLY A 20 11.74 -5.03 12.35
N GLN A 21 10.45 -5.24 12.19
CA GLN A 21 9.96 -6.41 11.48
C GLN A 21 9.71 -5.93 10.07
N SER A 22 10.79 -5.58 9.38
CA SER A 22 10.90 -5.77 7.94
C SER A 22 10.80 -7.28 7.71
N SER A 23 9.59 -7.82 7.89
CA SER A 23 9.29 -9.17 7.44
C SER A 23 9.59 -9.16 5.95
N PRO A 24 10.42 -10.08 5.45
CA PRO A 24 10.64 -10.18 4.02
C PRO A 24 9.28 -10.48 3.41
N ILE A 25 8.68 -9.50 2.74
CA ILE A 25 7.36 -9.65 2.14
C ILE A 25 7.57 -10.51 0.90
N ASN A 26 7.56 -11.82 1.13
CA ASN A 26 7.51 -12.83 0.09
C ASN A 26 6.44 -12.39 -0.93
N GLU A 27 6.83 -12.38 -2.21
CA GLU A 27 5.95 -12.14 -3.36
C GLU A 27 4.77 -13.12 -3.48
N ASP A 28 4.66 -14.08 -2.56
CA ASP A 28 3.81 -15.27 -2.64
C ASP A 28 2.59 -15.22 -1.70
N LEU A 29 2.22 -14.03 -1.26
CA LEU A 29 1.10 -13.85 -0.34
C LEU A 29 -0.20 -13.66 -1.15
N ASP A 30 -0.83 -14.79 -1.50
CA ASP A 30 -2.23 -14.91 -1.94
C ASP A 30 -3.17 -14.55 -0.77
N LEU A 31 -3.10 -13.29 -0.34
CA LEU A 31 -3.90 -12.76 0.75
C LEU A 31 -5.26 -12.35 0.22
N ASP A 32 -6.29 -12.72 0.96
CA ASP A 32 -7.64 -12.24 0.70
C ASP A 32 -7.73 -10.70 0.85
N PRO A 33 -8.72 -10.07 0.19
CA PRO A 33 -8.93 -8.62 0.26
C PRO A 33 -9.04 -8.09 1.70
N GLU A 34 -9.65 -8.86 2.60
CA GLU A 34 -9.86 -8.49 3.99
C GLU A 34 -8.52 -8.33 4.73
N ARG A 35 -7.61 -9.30 4.59
CA ARG A 35 -6.29 -9.24 5.22
C ARG A 35 -5.39 -8.17 4.62
N LEU A 36 -5.49 -7.92 3.31
CA LEU A 36 -4.81 -6.79 2.68
C LEU A 36 -5.33 -5.45 3.22
N GLN A 37 -6.63 -5.33 3.49
CA GLN A 37 -7.22 -4.15 4.07
C GLN A 37 -6.73 -3.89 5.50
N GLU A 38 -6.59 -4.94 6.31
CA GLU A 38 -6.00 -4.85 7.66
C GLU A 38 -4.54 -4.38 7.63
N LEU A 39 -3.74 -4.89 6.68
CA LEU A 39 -2.36 -4.46 6.48
C LEU A 39 -2.27 -2.98 6.11
N ILE A 40 -3.12 -2.53 5.18
CA ILE A 40 -3.18 -1.11 4.76
C ILE A 40 -3.49 -0.20 5.96
N VAL A 41 -4.46 -0.57 6.80
CA VAL A 41 -4.84 0.24 7.98
C VAL A 41 -3.70 0.36 8.99
N GLN A 42 -2.87 -0.68 9.11
CA GLN A 42 -1.74 -0.70 10.05
C GLN A 42 -0.45 -0.11 9.47
N THR A 43 -0.39 0.11 8.16
CA THR A 43 0.81 0.57 7.47
C THR A 43 0.80 2.10 7.35
N PRO A 44 1.82 2.81 7.88
CA PRO A 44 1.93 4.26 7.72
C PRO A 44 1.95 4.70 6.25
N GLN A 45 1.48 5.92 5.97
CA GLN A 45 1.35 6.43 4.60
C GLN A 45 2.70 6.51 3.86
N GLU A 46 3.77 6.79 4.58
CA GLU A 46 5.13 6.92 4.05
C GLU A 46 5.86 5.58 3.95
N HIS A 47 5.21 4.47 4.32
CA HIS A 47 5.85 3.16 4.31
C HIS A 47 6.05 2.66 2.87
N PRO A 48 7.25 2.17 2.51
CA PRO A 48 7.57 1.79 1.14
C PRO A 48 6.71 0.63 0.59
N ASP A 49 6.15 -0.20 1.47
CA ASP A 49 5.32 -1.34 1.08
C ASP A 49 3.82 -1.02 0.96
N LEU A 50 3.36 0.15 1.41
CA LEU A 50 1.95 0.55 1.30
C LEU A 50 1.45 0.51 -0.17
N PRO A 51 2.19 1.05 -1.17
CA PRO A 51 1.79 0.94 -2.57
C PRO A 51 1.60 -0.50 -3.04
N LYS A 52 2.44 -1.43 -2.56
CA LYS A 52 2.35 -2.85 -2.91
C LYS A 52 1.05 -3.46 -2.37
N TYR A 53 0.69 -3.22 -1.10
CA TYR A 53 -0.56 -3.73 -0.53
C TYR A 53 -1.79 -3.17 -1.23
N LEU A 54 -1.79 -1.89 -1.59
CA LEU A 54 -2.86 -1.25 -2.35
C LEU A 54 -3.01 -1.86 -3.76
N MET A 55 -1.89 -2.14 -4.44
CA MET A 55 -1.89 -2.78 -5.76
C MET A 55 -2.42 -4.23 -5.69
N MET A 56 -2.01 -4.99 -4.66
CA MET A 56 -2.50 -6.35 -4.42
C MET A 56 -4.02 -6.34 -4.14
N LEU A 57 -4.49 -5.44 -3.26
CA LEU A 57 -5.91 -5.32 -2.95
C LEU A 57 -6.73 -4.98 -4.19
N GLY A 58 -6.27 -4.00 -4.97
CA GLY A 58 -6.95 -3.63 -6.22
C GLY A 58 -6.98 -4.76 -7.26
N THR A 59 -5.97 -5.63 -7.26
CA THR A 59 -5.91 -6.80 -8.16
C THR A 59 -6.90 -7.88 -7.71
N ALA A 60 -6.88 -8.26 -6.43
CA ALA A 60 -7.81 -9.25 -5.88
C ALA A 60 -9.30 -8.81 -6.05
N ILE A 61 -9.59 -7.52 -5.87
CA ILE A 61 -10.95 -7.00 -6.10
C ILE A 61 -11.29 -7.00 -7.61
N SER A 62 -10.32 -6.79 -8.51
CA SER A 62 -10.56 -6.91 -9.95
C SER A 62 -10.96 -8.34 -10.32
N GLU A 63 -10.31 -9.34 -9.73
CA GLU A 63 -10.63 -10.76 -9.93
C GLU A 63 -12.03 -11.08 -9.41
N ARG A 64 -12.38 -10.60 -8.20
CA ARG A 64 -13.74 -10.73 -7.66
C ARG A 64 -14.81 -10.10 -8.56
N TYR A 65 -14.49 -8.98 -9.20
CA TYR A 65 -15.37 -8.37 -10.21
C TYR A 65 -15.53 -9.24 -11.46
N LEU A 66 -14.48 -9.91 -11.93
CA LEU A 66 -14.59 -10.81 -13.08
C LEU A 66 -15.54 -11.97 -12.81
N ASP A 67 -15.57 -12.46 -11.57
CA ASP A 67 -16.46 -13.54 -11.14
C ASP A 67 -17.90 -13.06 -10.89
N SER A 68 -18.07 -11.92 -10.23
CA SER A 68 -19.38 -11.42 -9.78
C SER A 68 -20.09 -10.51 -10.79
N GLY A 69 -19.34 -9.82 -11.63
CA GLY A 69 -19.82 -8.73 -12.47
C GLY A 69 -20.19 -7.45 -11.72
N ASP A 70 -19.90 -7.34 -10.41
CA ASP A 70 -20.26 -6.17 -9.60
C ASP A 70 -19.42 -4.93 -9.98
N LEU A 71 -20.08 -3.92 -10.53
CA LEU A 71 -19.43 -2.67 -10.94
C LEU A 71 -18.83 -1.90 -9.76
N ASN A 72 -19.33 -2.10 -8.54
CA ASN A 72 -18.75 -1.49 -7.35
C ASN A 72 -17.35 -2.04 -7.09
N ASP A 73 -17.13 -3.34 -7.25
CA ASP A 73 -15.82 -3.97 -7.12
C ASP A 73 -14.84 -3.39 -8.15
N LEU A 74 -15.27 -3.24 -9.39
CA LEU A 74 -14.44 -2.62 -10.42
C LEU A 74 -14.05 -1.17 -10.08
N GLN A 75 -14.97 -0.40 -9.49
CA GLN A 75 -14.69 0.97 -9.06
C GLN A 75 -13.67 1.01 -7.92
N VAL A 76 -13.85 0.16 -6.90
CA VAL A 76 -12.92 0.05 -5.76
C VAL A 76 -11.54 -0.41 -6.21
N ALA A 77 -11.48 -1.40 -7.11
CA ALA A 77 -10.22 -1.89 -7.69
C ALA A 77 -9.43 -0.77 -8.38
N VAL A 78 -10.09 0.02 -9.24
CA VAL A 78 -9.46 1.16 -9.92
C VAL A 78 -8.95 2.18 -8.91
N GLN A 79 -9.76 2.51 -7.89
CA GLN A 79 -9.35 3.46 -6.85
C GLN A 79 -8.08 2.99 -6.11
N LYS A 80 -8.01 1.73 -5.71
CA LYS A 80 -6.86 1.18 -4.97
C LYS A 80 -5.60 1.10 -5.82
N LYS A 81 -5.71 0.70 -7.09
CA LYS A 81 -4.58 0.72 -8.03
C LYS A 81 -4.08 2.14 -8.30
N GLN A 82 -4.98 3.13 -8.38
CA GLN A 82 -4.63 4.54 -8.54
C GLN A 82 -3.87 5.08 -7.32
N GLU A 83 -4.36 4.79 -6.11
CA GLU A 83 -3.70 5.16 -4.85
C GLU A 83 -2.27 4.58 -4.78
N ALA A 84 -2.09 3.31 -5.16
CA ALA A 84 -0.76 2.70 -5.27
C ALA A 84 0.17 3.47 -6.22
N ILE A 85 -0.31 3.81 -7.42
CA ILE A 85 0.48 4.54 -8.43
C ILE A 85 0.86 5.95 -7.97
N GLU A 86 -0.01 6.63 -7.23
CA GLU A 86 0.23 7.98 -6.70
C GLU A 86 1.33 7.97 -5.63
N LEU A 87 1.37 6.92 -4.81
CA LEU A 87 2.39 6.74 -3.76
C LEU A 87 3.72 6.18 -4.30
N THR A 88 3.75 5.69 -5.53
CA THR A 88 4.95 5.10 -6.14
C THR A 88 5.82 6.18 -6.81
N PRO A 89 7.13 6.25 -6.55
CA PRO A 89 8.04 7.13 -7.30
C PRO A 89 8.06 6.80 -8.80
N LYS A 90 8.37 7.78 -9.66
CA LYS A 90 8.37 7.59 -11.11
C LYS A 90 9.45 6.61 -11.58
N GLU A 91 10.55 6.55 -10.83
CA GLU A 91 11.74 5.75 -11.10
C GLU A 91 11.63 4.32 -10.56
N HIS A 92 10.52 3.98 -9.88
CA HIS A 92 10.32 2.66 -9.32
C HIS A 92 10.27 1.60 -10.43
N PRO A 93 11.04 0.50 -10.33
CA PRO A 93 11.16 -0.50 -11.39
C PRO A 93 9.80 -1.11 -11.79
N ASP A 94 8.93 -1.35 -10.80
CA ASP A 94 7.64 -2.01 -11.04
C ASP A 94 6.52 -1.05 -11.49
N ARG A 95 6.79 0.27 -11.55
CA ARG A 95 5.76 1.27 -11.86
C ARG A 95 5.10 1.02 -13.21
N ALA A 96 5.88 0.60 -14.21
CA ALA A 96 5.36 0.30 -15.55
C ALA A 96 4.34 -0.86 -15.52
N GLN A 97 4.63 -1.92 -14.77
CA GLN A 97 3.73 -3.06 -14.59
C GLN A 97 2.45 -2.65 -13.86
N TRP A 98 2.56 -1.81 -12.84
CA TRP A 98 1.40 -1.33 -12.08
C TRP A 98 0.49 -0.42 -12.92
N LEU A 99 1.07 0.43 -13.76
CA LEU A 99 0.32 1.26 -14.72
C LEU A 99 -0.42 0.39 -15.73
N TRP A 100 0.22 -0.69 -16.19
CA TRP A 100 -0.42 -1.67 -17.07
C TRP A 100 -1.62 -2.35 -16.38
N SER A 101 -1.47 -2.79 -15.13
CA SER A 101 -2.56 -3.37 -14.34
C SER A 101 -3.74 -2.41 -14.18
N LEU A 102 -3.47 -1.12 -13.94
CA LEU A 102 -4.50 -0.08 -13.87
C LEU A 102 -5.18 0.15 -15.22
N ALA A 103 -4.42 0.13 -16.33
CA ALA A 103 -4.96 0.30 -17.67
C ALA A 103 -5.95 -0.83 -18.04
N ILE A 104 -5.67 -2.08 -17.64
CA ILE A 104 -6.61 -3.20 -17.82
C ILE A 104 -7.93 -2.93 -17.07
N SER A 105 -7.86 -2.52 -15.80
CA SER A 105 -9.08 -2.20 -15.03
C SER A 105 -9.88 -1.05 -15.65
N PHE A 106 -9.23 -0.04 -16.22
CA PHE A 106 -9.91 1.01 -16.99
C PHE A 106 -10.56 0.48 -18.26
N GLN A 107 -9.89 -0.41 -18.99
CA GLN A 107 -10.45 -1.03 -20.19
C GLN A 107 -11.72 -1.82 -19.86
N ASP A 108 -11.71 -2.60 -18.79
CA ASP A 108 -12.87 -3.38 -18.38
C ASP A 108 -14.03 -2.49 -17.93
N ARG A 109 -13.72 -1.39 -17.23
CA ARG A 109 -14.73 -0.38 -16.89
C ARG A 109 -15.34 0.27 -18.12
N TYR A 110 -14.51 0.59 -19.12
CA TYR A 110 -14.98 1.17 -20.38
C TYR A 110 -15.92 0.21 -21.11
N LYS A 111 -15.55 -1.07 -21.24
CA LYS A 111 -16.38 -2.11 -21.89
C LYS A 111 -17.74 -2.26 -21.20
N ARG A 112 -17.80 -2.19 -19.87
CA ARG A 112 -19.09 -2.29 -19.15
C ARG A 112 -19.96 -1.05 -19.30
N ALA A 113 -19.34 0.13 -19.39
CA ALA A 113 -20.08 1.37 -19.61
C ALA A 113 -20.56 1.53 -21.07
N HIS A 114 -20.00 0.76 -22.02
CA HIS A 114 -20.28 0.87 -23.45
C HIS A 114 -20.45 -0.53 -24.10
N PRO A 115 -21.61 -1.20 -23.88
CA PRO A 115 -21.91 -2.52 -24.42
C PRO A 115 -22.27 -2.55 -25.91
#